data_AF-A0A2N8BWU1-F1
#
_entry.id   AF-A0A2N8BWU1-F1
#
_cell.length_a   1.000
_cell.length_b   1.000
_cell.length_c   1.000
_cell.angle_alpha   90.00
_cell.angle_beta   90.00
_cell.angle_gamma   90.00
#
_symmetry.space_group_name_H-M   'P 1'
#
loop_
_entity.id
_entity.type
_entity.pdbx_description
1 polymer ?
#
loop_
_entity_poly.entity_id
_entity_poly.type
_entity_poly.pdbx_seq_one_letter_code
_entity_poly.pdbx_strand_id
1 'polypeptide(L)' 'MIIEITEQLARHRWLVQMDVWEVGFDSRDEAEAFVRQLKARINAPHAWPANTVTKPLPRQPAGSRSDPAVEQRVLADLAR' A
#
# COMPACT_ATOMS: atom_id res chain seq x y z
N MET A 1 -12.18 14.62 -6.05
CA MET A 1 -10.71 14.71 -6.08
C MET A 1 -10.30 15.50 -7.30
N ILE A 2 -9.62 16.62 -7.08
CA ILE A 2 -8.99 17.42 -8.14
C ILE A 2 -7.61 16.83 -8.41
N ILE A 3 -7.25 16.64 -9.68
CA ILE A 3 -5.94 16.09 -10.09
C ILE A 3 -5.32 17.01 -11.13
N GLU A 4 -4.21 17.63 -10.78
CA GLU A 4 -3.51 18.60 -11.64
C GLU A 4 -2.02 18.24 -11.76
N ILE A 5 -1.46 18.49 -12.94
CA ILE A 5 -0.03 18.34 -13.20
C ILE A 5 0.57 19.74 -13.31
N THR A 6 1.58 20.04 -12.51
CA THR A 6 2.28 21.33 -12.51
C THR A 6 3.78 21.13 -12.62
N GLU A 7 4.45 22.03 -13.33
CA GLU A 7 5.91 22.02 -13.42
C GLU A 7 6.51 22.82 -12.25
N GLN A 8 7.38 22.18 -11.46
CA GLN A 8 8.17 22.81 -10.41
C GLN A 8 9.52 23.23 -10.98
N LEU A 9 9.55 24.38 -11.64
CA LEU A 9 10.73 24.93 -12.34
C LEU A 9 11.98 24.98 -11.45
N ALA A 10 11.85 25.37 -10.18
CA ALA A 10 12.98 25.49 -9.25
C ALA A 10 13.71 24.17 -8.98
N ARG A 11 13.07 23.02 -9.23
CA ARG A 11 13.65 21.69 -9.00
C ARG A 11 13.69 20.83 -10.25
N HIS A 12 13.31 21.38 -11.41
CA HIS A 12 13.16 20.64 -12.67
C HIS A 12 12.35 19.34 -12.52
N ARG A 13 11.25 19.39 -11.74
CA ARG A 13 10.38 18.24 -11.47
C ARG A 13 8.95 18.52 -11.86
N TRP A 14 8.19 17.45 -12.07
CA TRP A 14 6.76 17.49 -12.33
C TRP A 14 6.01 17.04 -11.09
N LEU A 15 5.02 17.83 -10.66
CA LEU A 15 4.22 17.55 -9.48
C LEU A 15 2.80 17.18 -9.90
N VAL A 16 2.31 16.06 -9.39
CA VAL A 16 0.90 15.69 -9.46
C VAL A 16 0.26 16.04 -8.13
N GLN A 17 -0.64 17.02 -8.14
CA GLN A 17 -1.42 17.43 -6.97
C GLN A 17 -2.77 16.71 -6.95
N MET A 18 -3.14 16.19 -5.79
CA MET A 18 -4.35 15.40 -5.52
C MET A 18 -5.00 15.90 -4.22
N ASP A 19 -5.86 16.90 -4.33
CA ASP A 19 -6.41 17.64 -3.19
C ASP A 19 -5.29 18.16 -2.25
N VAL A 20 -5.07 17.55 -1.08
CA VAL A 20 -4.01 17.92 -0.12
C VAL A 20 -2.70 17.14 -0.28
N TRP A 21 -2.65 16.21 -1.24
CA TRP A 21 -1.51 15.32 -1.47
C TRP A 21 -0.73 15.71 -2.72
N GLU A 22 0.57 15.43 -2.72
CA GLU A 22 1.46 15.69 -3.85
C GLU A 22 2.41 14.52 -4.08
N VAL A 23 2.70 14.22 -5.35
CA VAL A 23 3.72 13.25 -5.77
C VAL A 23 4.60 13.89 -6.85
N GLY A 24 5.92 13.75 -6.73
CA GLY A 24 6.88 14.30 -7.68
C GLY A 24 7.45 13.25 -8.65
N PHE A 25 7.72 13.69 -9.87
CA PHE A 25 8.29 12.91 -10.98
C PHE A 25 9.42 13.69 -11.65
N ASP A 26 10.35 12.98 -12.28
CA ASP A 26 11.48 13.58 -12.98
C ASP A 26 11.10 14.03 -14.40
N SER A 27 10.02 13.46 -14.96
CA SER A 27 9.52 13.82 -16.28
C SER A 27 8.01 14.03 -16.33
N ARG A 28 7.57 14.78 -17.34
CA ARG A 28 6.16 15.01 -17.62
C ARG A 28 5.44 13.72 -17.98
N ASP A 29 6.07 12.89 -18.81
CA ASP A 29 5.50 11.62 -19.28
C ASP A 29 5.20 10.67 -18.13
N GLU A 30 6.10 10.57 -17.13
CA GLU A 30 5.87 9.78 -15.91
C GLU A 30 4.68 10.31 -15.10
N ALA A 31 4.60 11.64 -14.91
CA ALA A 31 3.47 12.27 -14.22
C ALA A 31 2.14 12.00 -14.96
N GLU A 32 2.12 12.10 -16.29
CA GLU A 32 0.95 11.81 -17.11
C GLU A 32 0.56 10.33 -17.05
N ALA A 33 1.52 9.41 -17.10
CA ALA A 33 1.28 7.97 -16.96
C ALA A 33 0.67 7.62 -15.59
N PHE A 34 1.20 8.22 -14.52
CA PHE A 34 0.64 8.09 -13.17
C PHE A 34 -0.81 8.58 -13.12
N VAL A 35 -1.10 9.77 -13.63
CA VAL A 35 -2.46 10.34 -13.64
C VAL A 35 -3.42 9.47 -14.45
N ARG A 36 -3.00 8.91 -15.59
CA ARG A 36 -3.80 7.98 -16.39
C ARG A 36 -4.16 6.74 -15.57
N GLN A 37 -3.18 6.12 -14.91
CA GLN A 37 -3.41 4.93 -14.08
C GLN A 37 -4.31 5.23 -12.88
N LEU A 38 -4.07 6.35 -12.21
CA LEU A 38 -4.87 6.79 -11.07
C LEU A 38 -6.33 7.01 -11.46
N LYS A 39 -6.58 7.74 -12.56
CA LYS A 39 -7.94 7.94 -13.10
C LYS A 39 -8.60 6.63 -13.51
N ALA A 40 -7.85 5.70 -14.11
CA ALA A 40 -8.38 4.38 -14.45
C ALA A 40 -8.81 3.60 -13.20
N ARG A 41 -8.03 3.67 -12.12
CA ARG A 41 -8.38 3.03 -10.84
C ARG A 41 -9.60 3.65 -10.18
N ILE A 42 -9.68 4.99 -10.13
CA ILE A 42 -10.81 5.69 -9.49
C ILE A 42 -12.12 5.44 -10.22
N ASN A 43 -12.09 5.37 -11.55
CA ASN A 43 -13.27 5.13 -12.37
C ASN A 43 -13.54 3.63 -12.58
N ALA A 44 -12.70 2.74 -12.07
CA ALA A 44 -12.91 1.32 -12.22
C ALA A 44 -14.18 0.89 -11.44
N PRO A 45 -14.95 -0.08 -11.95
CA PRO A 45 -16.04 -0.66 -11.18
C PRO A 45 -15.48 -1.36 -9.95
N HIS A 46 -15.69 -0.76 -8.78
CA HIS A 46 -15.33 -1.36 -7.51
C HIS A 46 -16.51 -2.17 -6.98
N ALA A 47 -16.31 -3.47 -6.77
CA ALA A 47 -17.26 -4.28 -6.03
C ALA A 47 -17.25 -3.82 -4.57
N TRP A 48 -18.41 -3.36 -4.07
CA TRP A 48 -18.58 -3.17 -2.65
C TRP A 48 -18.59 -4.54 -1.97
N PRO A 49 -17.88 -4.73 -0.86
CA PRO A 49 -18.02 -5.96 -0.10
C PRO A 49 -19.49 -6.10 0.27
N ALA A 50 -20.11 -7.21 -0.15
CA ALA A 50 -21.44 -7.55 0.32
C ALA A 50 -21.40 -7.47 1.84
N ASN A 51 -22.30 -6.69 2.41
CA ASN A 51 -22.56 -6.53 3.84
C ASN A 51 -22.97 -7.90 4.40
N THR A 52 -22.00 -8.79 4.48
CA THR A 52 -22.01 -9.99 5.28
C THR A 52 -21.99 -9.47 6.70
N VAL A 53 -23.18 -9.41 7.30
CA VAL A 53 -23.34 -9.35 8.74
C VAL A 53 -22.31 -10.31 9.30
N THR A 54 -21.26 -9.73 9.89
CA THR A 54 -20.13 -10.48 10.41
C THR A 54 -20.73 -11.26 11.57
N LYS A 55 -20.90 -12.58 11.38
CA LYS A 55 -21.20 -13.46 12.50
C LYS A 55 -20.12 -13.14 13.56
N PRO A 56 -20.50 -12.71 14.77
CA PRO A 56 -19.51 -12.23 15.73
C PRO A 56 -18.48 -13.33 15.94
N LEU A 57 -17.23 -13.02 15.57
CA LEU A 57 -16.09 -13.87 15.86
C LEU A 57 -16.05 -14.00 17.40
N PRO A 58 -16.10 -15.21 17.97
CA PRO A 58 -15.93 -15.36 19.40
C PRO A 58 -14.59 -14.73 19.77
N ARG A 59 -14.63 -13.72 20.67
CA ARG A 59 -13.43 -13.11 21.22
C ARG A 59 -12.63 -14.23 21.88
N GLN A 60 -11.48 -14.59 21.31
CA GLN A 60 -10.51 -15.40 22.04
C GLN A 60 -10.03 -14.55 23.23
N PRO A 61 -10.09 -15.06 24.47
CA PRO A 61 -9.56 -14.34 25.60
C PRO A 61 -8.06 -14.09 25.40
N ALA A 62 -7.62 -12.89 25.76
CA ALA A 62 -6.20 -12.52 25.77
C ALA A 62 -5.47 -13.38 26.80
N GLY A 63 -4.89 -14.49 26.35
CA GLY A 63 -4.29 -15.47 27.26
C GLY A 63 -3.40 -16.51 26.62
N SER A 64 -2.87 -16.27 25.42
CA SER A 64 -1.81 -17.12 24.85
C SER A 64 -0.77 -16.27 24.16
N ARG A 65 -0.06 -15.50 24.98
CA ARG A 65 1.29 -15.05 24.67
C ARG A 65 2.20 -16.26 24.94
N SER A 66 2.39 -17.10 23.93
CA SER A 66 3.51 -18.05 23.94
C SER A 66 4.76 -17.23 23.64
N ASP A 67 5.56 -16.97 24.67
CA ASP A 67 6.86 -16.31 24.54
C ASP A 67 7.76 -17.03 23.51
N PRO A 68 8.48 -16.31 22.63
CA PRO A 68 9.48 -16.90 21.77
C PRO A 68 10.86 -16.78 22.43
N ALA A 69 11.29 -17.79 23.17
CA ALA A 69 12.71 -18.00 23.52
C ALA A 69 12.92 -19.43 24.02
N VAL A 70 14.05 -20.04 23.67
CA VAL A 70 14.46 -21.46 23.85
C VAL A 70 14.06 -22.30 22.63
N GLU A 71 14.94 -22.80 21.76
CA GLU A 71 16.39 -22.95 21.81
C GLU A 71 16.88 -23.33 20.40
N GLN A 72 17.80 -22.55 19.83
CA GLN A 72 18.70 -23.07 18.80
C GLN A 72 19.58 -24.12 19.47
N ARG A 73 19.40 -25.39 19.15
CA ARG A 73 20.42 -26.41 19.35
C ARG A 73 20.53 -27.30 18.11
N VAL A 74 21.48 -26.91 17.27
CA VAL A 74 22.47 -27.77 16.60
C VAL A 74 22.01 -29.20 16.31
N LEU A 75 21.68 -29.47 15.06
CA LEU A 75 21.91 -30.77 14.43
C LEU A 75 22.69 -30.55 13.14
N ALA A 76 23.96 -30.18 13.33
CA ALA A 76 24.99 -30.52 12.37
C ALA A 76 25.37 -31.98 12.64
N ASP A 77 24.74 -32.91 11.91
CA ASP A 77 25.37 -34.17 11.53
C ASP A 77 24.60 -34.80 10.36
N LEU A 78 25.12 -34.63 9.14
CA LEU A 78 24.84 -35.57 8.06
C LEU A 78 26.02 -35.58 7.06
N ALA A 79 26.74 -36.70 7.09
CA ALA A 79 27.55 -37.28 6.02
C ALA A 79 28.93 -36.65 5.70
N ARG A 80 29.97 -37.19 6.35
CA ARG A 80 31.04 -37.89 5.62
C ARG A 80 31.69 -38.99 6.44
#